data_AF-A0A5D2UZX3-F1
#
_entry.id   AF-A0A5D2UZX3-F1
#
_cell.length_a   1.000
_cell.length_b   1.000
_cell.length_c   1.000
_cell.angle_alpha   90.00
_cell.angle_beta   90.00
_cell.angle_gamma   90.00
#
_symmetry.space_group_name_H-M   'P 1'
#
loop_
_entity.id
_entity.type
_entity.pdbx_description
1 polymer ?
#
loop_
_entity_poly.entity_id
_entity_poly.type
_entity_poly.pdbx_seq_one_letter_code
_entity_poly.pdbx_strand_id
1 'polypeptide(L)'
;MQTAIGVFGNESSADEGNTDNFSAKPGGLDCPQIMAVELCRDRLGVRPCDMRRKVSECEALFPSIDFSMMDGEDDSMWNPDIREPEEEIAARMVLFMNWLWTRPEQDIVIVSHGIILQQILKVLGNDCHQAVSSALCQRFDNCELRSVVIVDKSPRAVDSMLCSPRDVAKQQHVLREEVSN
;
A
#
# COMPACT_ATOMS: atom_id res chain seq x y z
N MET A 1 -0.98 -8.98 -22.21
CA MET A 1 -1.16 -9.07 -20.75
C MET A 1 -2.58 -8.59 -20.50
N GLN A 2 -3.50 -9.49 -20.18
CA GLN A 2 -4.92 -9.18 -20.01
C GLN A 2 -5.14 -9.01 -18.51
N THR A 3 -5.45 -7.80 -18.05
CA THR A 3 -5.84 -7.60 -16.66
C THR A 3 -7.26 -8.13 -16.50
N ALA A 4 -7.43 -9.17 -15.69
CA ALA A 4 -8.74 -9.69 -15.33
C ALA A 4 -9.43 -8.72 -14.36
N ILE A 5 -9.83 -7.55 -14.85
CA ILE A 5 -10.67 -6.59 -14.12
C ILE A 5 -12.13 -7.09 -14.04
N GLY A 6 -12.49 -8.07 -14.87
CA GLY A 6 -13.86 -8.59 -14.99
C GLY A 6 -14.36 -9.57 -13.91
N VAL A 7 -13.66 -9.74 -12.79
CA VAL A 7 -14.07 -10.70 -11.73
C VAL A 7 -14.75 -10.02 -10.54
N PHE A 8 -14.67 -8.69 -10.42
CA PHE A 8 -15.34 -7.94 -9.35
C PHE A 8 -16.63 -7.30 -9.89
N GLY A 9 -17.64 -8.13 -10.12
CA GLY A 9 -18.98 -7.71 -10.53
C GLY A 9 -20.00 -8.75 -10.09
N ASN A 10 -20.95 -8.33 -9.27
CA ASN A 10 -22.03 -9.13 -8.71
C ASN A 10 -22.78 -9.94 -9.80
N GLU A 11 -22.90 -11.26 -9.63
CA GLU A 11 -23.76 -12.11 -10.46
C GLU A 11 -25.24 -11.89 -10.08
N SER A 12 -25.81 -10.74 -10.45
CA SER A 12 -27.27 -10.57 -10.42
C SER A 12 -27.87 -11.04 -11.73
N SER A 13 -28.53 -12.20 -11.64
CA SER A 13 -29.31 -12.89 -12.66
C SER A 13 -30.02 -12.00 -13.70
N ALA A 14 -29.84 -12.37 -14.97
CA ALA A 14 -30.70 -12.17 -16.15
C ALA A 14 -31.22 -10.77 -16.48
N ASP A 15 -30.79 -10.18 -17.61
CA ASP A 15 -31.59 -10.12 -18.86
C ASP A 15 -30.76 -9.50 -20.00
N GLU A 16 -31.16 -9.80 -21.24
CA GLU A 16 -30.43 -9.60 -22.50
C GLU A 16 -30.12 -8.15 -22.89
N GLY A 17 -28.90 -7.97 -23.44
CA GLY A 17 -28.63 -7.03 -24.54
C GLY A 17 -28.28 -5.59 -24.20
N ASN A 18 -26.99 -5.22 -24.24
CA ASN A 18 -26.51 -4.09 -25.05
C ASN A 18 -24.97 -4.02 -25.07
N THR A 19 -24.44 -3.63 -26.22
CA THR A 19 -23.03 -3.42 -26.58
C THR A 19 -22.28 -2.43 -25.70
N ASP A 20 -21.04 -2.80 -25.38
CA ASP A 20 -19.82 -2.00 -25.52
C ASP A 20 -19.85 -0.60 -24.88
N ASN A 21 -19.68 -0.54 -23.56
CA ASN A 21 -18.94 0.54 -22.89
C ASN A 21 -18.63 0.12 -21.45
N PHE A 22 -17.51 -0.59 -21.29
CA PHE A 22 -16.93 -0.93 -20.00
C PHE A 22 -16.23 0.30 -19.37
N SER A 23 -16.92 1.43 -19.30
CA SER A 23 -16.52 2.54 -18.43
C SER A 23 -17.04 2.21 -17.04
N ALA A 24 -16.27 1.43 -16.29
CA ALA A 24 -16.44 1.35 -14.85
C ALA A 24 -16.33 2.79 -14.31
N LYS A 25 -17.47 3.42 -14.04
CA LYS A 25 -17.48 4.68 -13.29
C LYS A 25 -16.78 4.42 -11.94
N PRO A 26 -15.88 5.31 -11.49
CA PRO A 26 -15.41 5.26 -10.12
C PRO A 26 -16.59 5.65 -9.23
N GLY A 27 -17.20 4.68 -8.55
CA GLY A 27 -18.33 4.94 -7.63
C GLY A 27 -19.46 3.92 -7.61
N GLY A 28 -19.34 2.76 -8.26
CA GLY A 28 -20.21 1.62 -7.96
C GLY A 28 -19.80 1.02 -6.60
N LEU A 29 -20.74 0.96 -5.65
CA LEU A 29 -20.53 0.58 -4.23
C LEU A 29 -19.93 -0.82 -3.98
N ASP A 30 -19.74 -1.64 -5.02
CA ASP A 30 -19.42 -3.06 -4.87
C ASP A 30 -18.06 -3.49 -5.47
N CYS A 31 -17.22 -2.56 -5.96
CA CYS A 31 -15.91 -2.90 -6.52
C CYS A 31 -14.75 -2.23 -5.75
N PRO A 32 -13.72 -2.99 -5.32
CA PRO A 32 -12.59 -2.42 -4.59
C PRO A 32 -11.82 -1.42 -5.47
N GLN A 33 -11.34 -0.34 -4.87
CA GLN A 33 -10.44 0.59 -5.53
C GLN A 33 -9.10 -0.10 -5.81
N ILE A 34 -8.66 -0.07 -7.07
CA ILE A 34 -7.35 -0.60 -7.49
C ILE A 34 -6.42 0.59 -7.72
N MET A 35 -5.29 0.61 -7.01
CA MET A 35 -4.29 1.67 -7.11
C MET A 35 -2.94 1.10 -7.55
N ALA A 36 -2.26 1.80 -8.46
CA ALA A 36 -0.86 1.57 -8.75
C ALA A 36 0.00 2.39 -7.77
N VAL A 37 0.99 1.76 -7.12
CA VAL A 37 1.82 2.40 -6.10
C VAL A 37 3.29 2.11 -6.39
N GLU A 38 4.10 3.15 -6.60
CA GLU A 38 5.53 3.04 -6.92
C GLU A 38 6.32 2.31 -5.83
N LEU A 39 5.97 2.55 -4.56
CA LEU A 39 6.69 2.03 -3.40
C LEU A 39 6.71 0.49 -3.34
N CYS A 40 5.75 -0.22 -3.95
CA CYS A 40 5.70 -1.69 -3.93
C CYS A 40 6.11 -2.35 -5.26
N ARG A 41 6.86 -1.66 -6.13
CA ARG A 41 7.45 -2.27 -7.34
C ARG A 41 8.53 -3.30 -6.99
N ASP A 42 8.81 -4.22 -7.92
CA ASP A 42 9.94 -5.15 -7.84
C ASP A 42 11.25 -4.38 -7.59
N ARG A 43 12.31 -5.11 -7.26
CA ARG A 43 13.64 -4.57 -7.13
C ARG A 43 14.04 -3.86 -8.43
N LEU A 44 14.54 -2.64 -8.32
CA LEU A 44 14.74 -1.69 -9.42
C LEU A 44 16.17 -1.67 -10.00
N GLY A 45 16.28 -1.18 -11.23
CA GLY A 45 17.54 -0.87 -11.90
C GLY A 45 18.22 -2.03 -12.63
N VAL A 46 19.23 -1.70 -13.46
CA VAL A 46 20.01 -2.53 -14.39
C VAL A 46 19.20 -3.21 -15.48
N ARG A 47 18.11 -3.90 -15.12
CA ARG A 47 17.34 -4.70 -16.08
C ARG A 47 16.27 -3.83 -16.73
N PRO A 48 16.19 -3.77 -18.07
CA PRO A 48 15.17 -2.99 -18.76
C PRO A 48 13.73 -3.44 -18.44
N CYS A 49 13.52 -4.70 -18.05
CA CYS A 49 12.20 -5.19 -17.62
C CYS A 49 11.72 -4.57 -16.30
N ASP A 50 12.64 -4.00 -15.51
CA ASP A 50 12.31 -3.35 -14.25
C ASP A 50 11.91 -1.88 -14.47
N MET A 51 12.10 -1.35 -15.70
CA MET A 51 11.68 -0.01 -16.11
C MET A 51 10.20 -0.02 -16.48
N ARG A 52 9.40 0.84 -15.87
CA ARG A 52 7.98 0.96 -16.22
C ARG A 52 7.81 1.75 -17.51
N ARG A 53 6.64 1.57 -18.13
CA ARG A 53 6.19 2.45 -19.22
C ARG A 53 5.78 3.81 -18.67
N LYS A 54 5.52 4.72 -19.59
CA LYS A 54 4.93 6.00 -19.30
C LYS A 54 3.60 5.86 -18.57
N VAL A 55 3.31 6.78 -17.66
CA VAL A 55 2.05 6.77 -16.91
C VAL A 55 0.87 6.91 -17.86
N SER A 56 0.93 7.86 -18.81
CA SER A 56 -0.12 8.06 -19.81
C SER A 56 -0.44 6.80 -20.63
N GLU A 57 0.57 5.99 -20.96
CA GLU A 57 0.38 4.71 -21.66
C GLU A 57 -0.31 3.67 -20.75
N CYS A 58 0.03 3.64 -19.47
CA CYS A 58 -0.58 2.73 -18.50
C CYS A 58 -2.03 3.11 -18.21
N GLU A 59 -2.32 4.40 -18.03
CA GLU A 59 -3.66 4.94 -17.85
C GLU A 59 -4.56 4.63 -19.05
N ALA A 60 -4.05 4.80 -20.27
CA ALA A 60 -4.78 4.47 -21.49
C ALA A 60 -5.11 2.96 -21.59
N LEU A 61 -4.23 2.10 -21.10
CA LEU A 61 -4.44 0.63 -21.09
C LEU A 61 -5.35 0.18 -19.94
N PHE A 62 -5.32 0.88 -18.80
CA PHE A 62 -5.99 0.48 -17.56
C PHE A 62 -6.74 1.66 -16.93
N PRO A 63 -7.81 2.16 -17.57
CA PRO A 63 -8.51 3.38 -17.13
C PRO A 63 -9.23 3.24 -15.78
N SER A 64 -9.38 2.03 -15.26
CA SER A 64 -10.00 1.76 -13.95
C SER A 64 -8.99 1.73 -12.79
N ILE A 65 -7.69 1.82 -13.06
CA ILE A 65 -6.64 1.84 -12.04
C ILE A 65 -6.31 3.30 -11.71
N ASP A 66 -6.19 3.60 -10.42
CA ASP A 66 -5.72 4.89 -9.94
C ASP A 66 -4.19 4.97 -10.00
N PHE A 67 -3.66 5.88 -10.82
CA PHE A 67 -2.23 6.15 -10.99
C PHE A 67 -1.77 7.44 -10.27
N SER A 68 -2.59 8.01 -9.37
CA SER A 68 -2.27 9.27 -8.68
C SER A 68 -0.98 9.23 -7.82
N MET A 69 -0.50 8.02 -7.49
CA MET A 69 0.72 7.79 -6.71
C MET A 69 1.98 7.60 -7.58
N MET A 70 1.91 7.80 -8.90
CA MET A 70 3.08 7.73 -9.78
C MET A 70 3.93 9.00 -9.69
N ASP A 71 5.26 8.83 -9.63
CA ASP A 71 6.20 9.95 -9.58
C ASP A 71 6.63 10.39 -10.99
N GLY A 72 5.74 11.12 -11.67
CA GLY A 72 5.98 11.69 -12.99
C GLY A 72 5.71 10.76 -14.18
N GLU A 73 5.79 11.30 -15.39
CA GLU A 73 5.42 10.58 -16.63
C GLU A 73 6.38 9.42 -16.94
N ASP A 74 7.69 9.69 -16.94
CA ASP A 74 8.75 8.71 -17.17
C ASP A 74 9.21 8.06 -15.85
N ASP A 75 9.93 6.93 -15.93
CA ASP A 75 10.39 6.19 -14.76
C ASP A 75 11.66 6.81 -14.13
N SER A 76 11.47 7.70 -13.16
CA SER A 76 12.56 8.37 -12.43
C SER A 76 13.31 7.42 -11.47
N MET A 77 12.64 6.36 -11.00
CA MET A 77 13.19 5.43 -10.00
C MET A 77 14.07 4.35 -10.62
N TRP A 78 13.99 4.12 -11.93
CA TRP A 78 14.81 3.14 -12.62
C TRP A 78 16.19 3.71 -12.99
N ASN A 79 17.24 2.99 -12.60
CA ASN A 79 18.62 3.35 -12.91
C ASN A 79 19.26 2.26 -13.80
N PRO A 80 19.78 2.57 -15.00
CA PRO A 80 20.39 1.59 -15.89
C PRO A 80 21.71 1.00 -15.35
N ASP A 81 22.42 1.74 -14.48
CA ASP A 81 23.77 1.41 -14.04
C ASP A 81 23.81 0.80 -12.65
N ILE A 82 22.82 1.12 -11.81
CA ILE A 82 22.78 0.75 -10.40
C ILE A 82 21.60 -0.17 -10.13
N ARG A 83 21.90 -1.36 -9.61
CA ARG A 83 20.88 -2.27 -9.09
C ARG A 83 20.51 -1.82 -7.68
N GLU A 84 19.22 -1.65 -7.41
CA GLU A 84 18.74 -1.27 -6.08
C GLU A 84 19.31 -2.23 -5.01
N PRO A 85 20.08 -1.73 -4.03
CA PRO A 85 20.64 -2.55 -2.96
C PRO A 85 19.55 -2.99 -1.98
N GLU A 86 19.80 -4.06 -1.22
CA GLU A 86 18.76 -4.63 -0.34
C GLU A 86 18.37 -3.64 0.78
N GLU A 87 19.32 -2.81 1.22
CA GLU A 87 19.10 -1.75 2.20
C GLU A 87 18.11 -0.68 1.69
N GLU A 88 18.18 -0.33 0.40
CA GLU A 88 17.23 0.61 -0.21
C GLU A 88 15.84 -0.02 -0.37
N ILE A 89 15.76 -1.32 -0.73
CA ILE A 89 14.48 -2.04 -0.73
C ILE A 89 13.87 -2.02 0.67
N ALA A 90 14.65 -2.34 1.71
CA ALA A 90 14.18 -2.36 3.09
C ALA A 90 13.69 -0.98 3.53
N ALA A 91 14.44 0.09 3.23
CA ALA A 91 14.03 1.46 3.50
C ALA A 91 12.74 1.83 2.76
N ARG A 92 12.61 1.43 1.49
CA ARG A 92 11.40 1.64 0.68
C ARG A 92 10.20 0.88 1.25
N MET A 93 10.38 -0.32 1.79
CA MET A 93 9.30 -1.07 2.45
C MET A 93 8.84 -0.39 3.74
N VAL A 94 9.74 0.24 4.50
CA VAL A 94 9.34 1.05 5.68
C VAL A 94 8.48 2.24 5.23
N LEU A 95 8.88 2.94 4.16
CA LEU A 95 8.07 4.03 3.60
C LEU A 95 6.70 3.53 3.11
N PHE A 96 6.67 2.38 2.43
CA PHE A 96 5.43 1.74 1.99
C PHE A 96 4.51 1.43 3.16
N MET A 97 5.03 0.82 4.24
CA MET A 97 4.23 0.50 5.42
C MET A 97 3.72 1.75 6.13
N ASN A 98 4.54 2.80 6.26
CA ASN A 98 4.10 4.08 6.82
C ASN A 98 2.94 4.68 6.04
N TRP A 99 3.01 4.64 4.70
CA TRP A 99 1.91 5.07 3.84
C TRP A 99 0.68 4.15 4.00
N LEU A 100 0.88 2.83 4.04
CA LEU A 100 -0.19 1.85 4.22
C LEU A 100 -0.98 2.09 5.51
N TRP A 101 -0.33 2.53 6.58
CA TRP A 101 -0.98 2.90 7.86
C TRP A 101 -1.86 4.15 7.79
N THR A 102 -1.74 4.97 6.75
CA THR A 102 -2.60 6.13 6.55
C THR A 102 -3.91 5.79 5.84
N ARG A 103 -4.04 4.55 5.35
CA ARG A 103 -5.18 4.09 4.58
C ARG A 103 -6.41 3.88 5.45
N PRO A 104 -7.60 4.38 5.04
CA PRO A 104 -8.84 4.16 5.79
C PRO A 104 -9.43 2.75 5.62
N GLU A 105 -8.95 1.97 4.65
CA GLU A 105 -9.44 0.62 4.36
C GLU A 105 -9.11 -0.37 5.49
N GLN A 106 -10.06 -1.25 5.81
CA GLN A 106 -9.88 -2.31 6.81
C GLN A 106 -9.20 -3.56 6.22
N ASP A 107 -9.59 -3.92 4.99
CA ASP A 107 -9.05 -5.06 4.26
C ASP A 107 -8.30 -4.56 3.03
N ILE A 108 -7.01 -4.86 2.96
CA ILE A 108 -6.13 -4.43 1.85
C ILE A 108 -5.44 -5.64 1.25
N VAL A 109 -5.49 -5.74 -0.08
CA VAL A 109 -4.73 -6.72 -0.86
C VAL A 109 -3.53 -6.04 -1.50
N ILE A 110 -2.34 -6.56 -1.26
CA ILE A 110 -1.10 -6.09 -1.89
C ILE A 110 -0.69 -7.10 -2.96
N VAL A 111 -0.64 -6.64 -4.21
CA VAL A 111 -0.16 -7.45 -5.34
C VAL A 111 1.21 -6.93 -5.75
N SER A 112 2.24 -7.76 -5.58
CA SER A 112 3.61 -7.39 -5.90
C SER A 112 4.46 -8.64 -6.19
N HIS A 113 5.75 -8.43 -6.39
CA HIS A 113 6.75 -9.46 -6.63
C HIS A 113 7.14 -10.15 -5.33
N GLY A 114 7.46 -11.45 -5.40
CA GLY A 114 7.68 -12.25 -4.19
C GLY A 114 8.80 -11.74 -3.27
N ILE A 115 9.84 -11.09 -3.82
CA ILE A 115 10.91 -10.48 -3.01
C ILE A 115 10.41 -9.25 -2.23
N ILE A 116 9.49 -8.48 -2.80
CA ILE A 116 8.92 -7.29 -2.18
C ILE A 116 7.94 -7.69 -1.10
N LEU A 117 7.02 -8.63 -1.39
CA LEU A 117 6.10 -9.18 -0.39
C LEU A 117 6.86 -9.78 0.80
N GLN A 118 7.98 -10.47 0.54
CA GLN A 118 8.85 -10.97 1.60
C GLN A 118 9.44 -9.84 2.46
N GLN A 119 9.92 -8.74 1.86
CA GLN A 119 10.48 -7.61 2.60
C GLN A 119 9.41 -6.85 3.40
N ILE A 120 8.19 -6.71 2.86
CA ILE A 120 7.02 -6.19 3.60
C ILE A 120 6.77 -7.01 4.87
N LEU A 121 6.76 -8.35 4.75
CA LEU A 121 6.56 -9.24 5.89
C LEU A 121 7.73 -9.19 6.89
N LYS A 122 8.96 -8.95 6.45
CA LYS A 122 10.10 -8.71 7.36
C LYS A 122 9.89 -7.45 8.21
N VAL A 123 9.43 -6.36 7.59
CA VAL A 123 9.12 -5.11 8.33
C VAL A 123 8.04 -5.35 9.39
N LEU A 124 6.99 -6.11 9.06
CA LEU A 124 5.93 -6.49 10.01
C LEU A 124 6.42 -7.47 11.10
N GLY A 125 7.30 -8.39 10.73
CA GLY A 125 7.76 -9.49 11.58
C GLY A 125 8.75 -9.08 12.66
N ASN A 126 9.26 -7.83 12.65
CA ASN A 126 10.20 -7.34 13.66
C ASN A 126 9.63 -7.40 15.09
N ASP A 127 8.31 -7.30 15.25
CA ASP A 127 7.63 -7.36 16.55
C ASP A 127 7.05 -8.75 16.89
N CYS A 128 7.36 -9.76 16.06
CA CYS A 128 6.83 -11.11 16.20
C CYS A 128 7.85 -12.08 16.83
N HIS A 129 7.35 -13.19 17.38
CA HIS A 129 8.21 -14.28 17.85
C HIS A 129 9.06 -14.82 16.68
N GLN A 130 10.34 -15.12 16.92
CA GLN A 130 11.32 -15.50 15.88
C GLN A 130 10.84 -16.60 14.93
N ALA A 131 10.11 -17.59 15.46
CA ALA A 131 9.55 -18.70 14.68
C ALA A 131 8.42 -18.29 13.71
N VAL A 132 7.67 -17.22 14.04
CA VAL A 132 6.63 -16.65 13.17
C VAL A 132 7.29 -15.83 12.07
N SER A 133 8.31 -15.04 12.42
CA SER A 133 9.09 -14.26 11.47
C SER A 133 9.77 -15.14 10.41
N SER A 134 10.37 -16.27 10.82
CA SER A 134 11.04 -17.17 9.87
C SER A 134 10.09 -17.86 8.87
N ALA A 135 8.86 -18.19 9.28
CA ALA A 135 7.85 -18.76 8.40
C ALA A 135 7.25 -17.71 7.45
N LEU A 136 6.92 -16.52 7.96
CA LEU A 136 6.36 -15.43 7.16
C LEU A 136 7.35 -14.91 6.10
N CYS A 137 8.64 -14.91 6.42
CA CYS A 137 9.68 -14.40 5.54
C CYS A 137 10.17 -15.44 4.51
N GLN A 138 9.46 -16.54 4.28
CA GLN A 138 9.79 -17.43 3.16
C GLN A 138 9.49 -16.76 1.82
N ARG A 139 10.21 -17.15 0.77
CA ARG A 139 9.96 -16.66 -0.60
C ARG A 139 8.52 -17.02 -0.99
N PHE A 140 7.86 -16.12 -1.71
CA PHE A 140 6.54 -16.40 -2.30
C PHE A 140 6.69 -17.18 -3.61
N ASP A 141 5.82 -18.17 -3.79
CA ASP A 141 5.56 -18.79 -5.09
C ASP A 141 4.66 -17.91 -5.96
N ASN A 142 4.62 -18.19 -7.26
CA ASN A 142 3.77 -17.44 -8.20
C ASN A 142 2.30 -17.60 -7.81
N CYS A 143 1.59 -16.46 -7.70
CA CYS A 143 0.19 -16.40 -7.27
C CYS A 143 -0.09 -16.94 -5.86
N GLU A 144 0.94 -17.08 -5.02
CA GLU A 144 0.75 -17.41 -3.61
C GLU A 144 0.08 -16.25 -2.86
N LEU A 145 -0.92 -16.58 -2.06
CA LEU A 145 -1.60 -15.64 -1.17
C LEU A 145 -1.22 -15.95 0.28
N ARG A 146 -0.78 -14.92 1.01
CA ARG A 146 -0.63 -14.98 2.47
C ARG A 146 -1.49 -13.91 3.11
N SER A 147 -2.29 -14.30 4.09
CA SER A 147 -3.13 -13.40 4.87
C SER A 147 -2.46 -13.10 6.21
N VAL A 148 -2.43 -11.82 6.58
CA VAL A 148 -1.89 -11.34 7.86
C VAL A 148 -2.94 -10.46 8.53
N VAL A 149 -3.16 -10.68 9.83
CA VAL A 149 -4.02 -9.83 10.65
C VAL A 149 -3.14 -8.94 11.51
N ILE A 150 -3.38 -7.63 11.44
CA ILE A 150 -2.58 -6.62 12.12
C ILE A 150 -3.45 -5.99 13.18
N VAL A 151 -2.97 -6.00 14.42
CA VAL A 151 -3.72 -5.52 15.58
C VAL A 151 -2.97 -4.35 16.18
N ASP A 152 -3.60 -3.18 16.18
CA ASP A 152 -3.10 -2.04 16.94
C ASP A 152 -3.21 -2.33 18.44
N LYS A 153 -2.06 -2.38 19.12
CA LYS A 153 -1.94 -2.61 20.56
C LYS A 153 -1.92 -1.30 21.35
N SER A 154 -2.04 -0.15 20.69
CA SER A 154 -2.16 1.12 21.40
C SER A 154 -3.35 1.02 22.36
N PRO A 155 -3.18 1.39 23.64
CA PRO A 155 -4.30 1.45 24.55
C PRO A 155 -5.24 2.51 23.97
N ARG A 156 -6.38 2.07 23.43
CA ARG A 156 -7.47 2.99 23.07
C ARG A 156 -7.72 3.80 24.33
N ALA A 157 -7.46 5.10 24.28
CA ALA A 157 -7.88 5.99 25.34
C ALA A 157 -9.38 5.73 25.52
N VAL A 158 -9.74 5.12 26.65
CA VAL A 158 -11.13 4.96 27.01
C VAL A 158 -11.69 6.36 27.00
N ASP A 159 -12.72 6.61 26.18
CA ASP A 159 -13.38 7.90 26.07
C ASP A 159 -13.68 8.46 27.47
N SER A 160 -12.78 9.31 27.97
CA SER A 160 -13.09 10.16 29.09
C SER A 160 -13.98 11.25 28.51
N MET A 161 -15.29 11.01 28.60
CA MET A 161 -16.28 12.05 28.40
C MET A 161 -15.83 13.32 29.13
N LEU A 162 -15.84 14.43 28.37
CA LEU A 162 -15.68 15.81 28.80
C LEU A 162 -14.27 16.21 29.26
N CYS A 163 -13.47 16.71 28.33
CA CYS A 163 -12.64 17.87 28.62
C CYS A 163 -12.76 18.90 27.50
N SER A 164 -13.27 20.07 27.86
CA SER A 164 -13.51 21.21 26.97
C SER A 164 -12.18 21.80 26.46
N PRO A 165 -12.15 22.47 25.29
CA PRO A 165 -10.94 23.05 24.68
C PRO A 165 -10.17 24.10 25.51
N ARG A 166 -10.53 24.34 26.77
CA ARG A 166 -9.92 25.37 27.64
C ARG A 166 -8.78 24.87 28.52
N ASP A 167 -8.61 23.56 28.69
CA ASP A 167 -7.62 23.02 29.65
C ASP A 167 -6.23 22.74 29.05
N VAL A 168 -6.09 22.73 27.72
CA VAL A 168 -4.79 22.50 27.05
C VAL A 168 -3.84 23.69 27.21
N ALA A 169 -4.36 24.92 27.35
CA ALA A 169 -3.53 26.13 27.43
C ALA A 169 -2.76 26.27 28.76
N LYS A 170 -3.19 25.60 29.83
CA LYS A 170 -2.54 25.72 31.14
C LYS A 170 -1.35 24.77 31.32
N GLN A 171 -1.33 23.60 30.66
CA GLN A 171 -0.22 22.66 30.78
C GLN A 171 1.05 23.10 30.02
N GLN A 172 0.91 23.84 28.91
CA GLN A 172 2.07 24.36 28.17
C GLN A 172 2.78 25.53 28.86
N HIS A 173 2.10 26.28 29.73
CA HIS A 173 2.73 27.39 30.46
C HIS A 173 3.52 26.91 31.69
N VAL A 174 3.08 25.83 32.34
CA VAL A 174 3.77 25.27 33.53
C VAL A 174 5.10 24.59 33.14
N LEU A 175 5.16 23.90 32.01
CA LEU A 175 6.38 23.21 31.57
C LEU A 175 7.50 24.16 31.10
N ARG A 176 7.20 25.43 30.82
CA ARG A 176 8.20 26.41 30.35
C ARG A 176 8.92 27.16 31.46
N GLU A 177 8.38 27.20 32.68
CA GLU A 177 9.00 27.89 33.81
C GLU A 177 9.92 26.98 34.66
N GLU A 178 9.80 25.65 34.57
CA GLU A 178 10.63 24.73 35.36
C GLU A 178 11.98 24.32 34.71
N VAL A 179 12.34 24.90 33.56
CA VAL A 179 13.64 24.68 32.89
C VAL A 179 14.48 25.97 32.84
N SER A 180 14.37 26.80 33.88
CA SER A 180 15.32 27.88 34.14
C SER A 180 15.37 28.18 35.63
N ASN A 181 16.17 27.38 36.36
CA ASN A 181 16.95 27.79 37.52
C ASN A 181 18.02 26.73 37.83
#